data_AF-A0A423P1G7-F1
#
_entry.id   AF-A0A423P1G7-F1
#
_cell.length_a   1.000
_cell.length_b   1.000
_cell.length_c   1.000
_cell.angle_alpha   90.00
_cell.angle_beta   90.00
_cell.angle_gamma   90.00
#
_symmetry.space_group_name_H-M   'P 1'
#
loop_
_entity.id
_entity.type
_entity.pdbx_description
1 polymer ?
#
loop_
_entity_poly.entity_id
_entity_poly.type
_entity_poly.pdbx_seq_one_letter_code
_entity_poly.pdbx_strand_id
1 'polypeptide(L)'
;MKFKVGHLSIVRGLKLILLVVGALTILKYGAITLLSLSSDSDDDVTKLAYLSPNGKYSAVHVTRAGGGAIAPFCSDTVFVFNSRQTIDEVIAHSEYQVYSAECDVFFDHEPSPAVKWNSDNDLQIDFAIGATRIVSRDVKLRASDASGKIQIRFSAYR
;
A
#
# COMPACT_ATOMS: atom_id res chain seq x y z
N MET A 1 -67.66 -31.04 -22.10
CA MET A 1 -67.40 -30.87 -20.65
C MET A 1 -65.91 -30.62 -20.46
N LYS A 2 -65.53 -29.70 -19.57
CA LYS A 2 -64.28 -28.90 -19.54
C LYS A 2 -62.99 -29.72 -19.32
N PHE A 3 -62.00 -29.57 -20.21
CA PHE A 3 -60.57 -29.79 -19.92
C PHE A 3 -59.81 -28.48 -20.13
N LYS A 4 -59.77 -27.63 -19.09
CA LYS A 4 -58.99 -26.38 -19.11
C LYS A 4 -58.47 -26.09 -17.71
N VAL A 5 -57.70 -27.02 -17.13
CA VAL A 5 -57.12 -26.86 -15.77
C VAL A 5 -55.60 -27.15 -15.74
N GLY A 6 -55.00 -27.78 -16.76
CA GLY A 6 -53.58 -28.16 -16.72
C GLY A 6 -52.57 -27.08 -17.12
N HIS A 7 -52.86 -26.27 -18.14
CA HIS A 7 -51.84 -25.41 -18.76
C HIS A 7 -51.53 -24.14 -17.95
N LEU A 8 -52.51 -23.60 -17.22
CA LEU A 8 -52.33 -22.36 -16.46
C LEU A 8 -51.50 -22.58 -15.18
N SER A 9 -51.61 -23.77 -14.57
CA SER A 9 -50.86 -24.13 -13.35
C SER A 9 -49.37 -24.30 -13.62
N ILE A 10 -49.02 -24.96 -14.74
CA ILE A 10 -47.64 -25.23 -15.14
C ILE A 10 -46.89 -23.93 -15.48
N VAL A 11 -47.52 -23.02 -16.23
CA VAL A 11 -46.92 -21.71 -16.57
C VAL A 11 -46.74 -20.84 -15.32
N ARG A 12 -47.66 -20.93 -14.34
CA ARG A 12 -47.57 -20.19 -13.08
C ARG A 12 -46.47 -20.74 -12.17
N GLY A 13 -46.31 -22.07 -12.12
CA GLY A 13 -45.20 -22.74 -11.43
C GLY A 13 -43.83 -22.40 -12.04
N LEU A 14 -43.73 -22.42 -13.38
CA LEU A 14 -42.49 -22.08 -14.08
C LEU A 14 -42.06 -20.62 -13.84
N LYS A 15 -43.01 -19.67 -13.83
CA LYS A 15 -42.73 -18.27 -13.51
C LYS A 15 -42.24 -18.08 -12.08
N LEU A 16 -42.78 -18.85 -11.12
CA LEU A 16 -42.33 -18.85 -9.73
C LEU A 16 -40.89 -19.36 -9.60
N ILE A 17 -40.56 -20.45 -10.29
CA ILE A 17 -39.20 -21.01 -10.30
C ILE A 17 -38.21 -20.00 -10.90
N LEU A 18 -38.55 -19.38 -12.03
CA LEU A 18 -37.68 -18.37 -12.65
C LEU A 18 -37.49 -17.12 -11.78
N LEU A 19 -38.53 -16.68 -11.05
CA LEU A 19 -38.41 -15.59 -10.09
C LEU A 19 -37.50 -15.95 -8.91
N VAL A 20 -37.61 -17.18 -8.39
CA VAL A 20 -36.75 -17.66 -7.29
C VAL A 20 -35.30 -17.78 -7.75
N VAL A 21 -35.05 -18.33 -8.95
CA VAL A 21 -33.70 -18.41 -9.51
C VAL A 21 -33.14 -17.01 -9.77
N GLY A 22 -33.94 -16.10 -10.32
CA GLY A 22 -33.55 -14.70 -10.50
C GLY A 22 -33.19 -14.02 -9.17
N ALA A 23 -34.04 -14.16 -8.15
CA ALA A 23 -33.78 -13.62 -6.82
C ALA A 23 -32.53 -14.22 -6.17
N LEU A 24 -32.32 -15.53 -6.28
CA LEU A 24 -31.12 -16.20 -5.77
C LEU A 24 -29.85 -15.77 -6.51
N THR A 25 -29.91 -15.54 -7.82
CA THR A 25 -28.77 -15.01 -8.57
C THR A 25 -28.44 -13.58 -8.16
N ILE A 26 -29.43 -12.71 -8.03
CA ILE A 26 -29.22 -11.31 -7.57
C ILE A 26 -28.69 -11.30 -6.13
N LEU A 27 -29.20 -12.17 -5.25
CA LEU A 27 -28.71 -12.26 -3.88
C LEU A 27 -27.26 -12.78 -3.83
N LYS A 28 -26.92 -13.78 -4.64
CA LYS A 28 -25.56 -14.33 -4.70
C LYS A 28 -24.58 -13.30 -5.27
N TYR A 29 -24.90 -12.67 -6.40
CA TYR A 29 -24.02 -11.67 -7.01
C TYR A 29 -23.97 -10.38 -6.19
N GLY A 30 -25.09 -9.97 -5.57
CA GLY A 30 -25.18 -8.84 -4.66
C GLY A 30 -24.40 -9.04 -3.37
N ALA A 31 -24.42 -10.24 -2.79
CA ALA A 31 -23.60 -10.59 -1.65
C ALA A 31 -22.12 -10.61 -2.01
N ILE A 32 -21.75 -11.11 -3.20
CA ILE A 32 -20.36 -11.08 -3.68
C ILE A 32 -19.89 -9.64 -3.89
N THR A 33 -20.69 -8.77 -4.52
CA THR A 33 -20.31 -7.35 -4.71
C THR A 33 -20.23 -6.57 -3.40
N LEU A 34 -21.13 -6.84 -2.43
CA LEU A 34 -21.05 -6.26 -1.09
C LEU A 34 -19.85 -6.80 -0.29
N LEU A 35 -19.55 -8.10 -0.39
CA LEU A 35 -18.39 -8.71 0.26
C LEU A 35 -17.06 -8.23 -0.34
N SER A 36 -17.02 -7.95 -1.65
CA SER A 36 -15.85 -7.32 -2.29
C SER A 36 -15.70 -5.82 -1.95
N LEU A 37 -16.75 -5.18 -1.43
CA LEU A 37 -16.67 -3.81 -0.87
C LEU A 37 -16.30 -3.82 0.61
N SER A 38 -16.50 -4.94 1.32
CA SER A 38 -16.19 -5.11 2.73
C SER A 38 -14.94 -5.97 2.99
N SER A 39 -14.21 -6.35 1.95
CA SER A 39 -12.86 -6.88 2.12
C SER A 39 -12.00 -5.68 2.49
N ASP A 40 -11.51 -5.68 3.73
CA ASP A 40 -10.67 -4.68 4.36
C ASP A 40 -9.89 -3.83 3.35
N SER A 41 -10.07 -2.51 3.45
CA SER A 41 -9.07 -1.54 3.00
C SER A 41 -7.85 -1.62 3.95
N ASP A 42 -7.28 -2.82 4.11
CA ASP A 42 -5.98 -2.98 4.72
C ASP A 42 -5.02 -2.35 3.71
N ASP A 43 -4.54 -1.16 4.04
CA ASP A 43 -3.45 -0.55 3.30
C ASP A 43 -2.30 -1.57 3.27
N ASP A 44 -1.80 -1.87 2.09
CA ASP A 44 -0.67 -2.77 1.92
C ASP A 44 0.56 -2.09 2.53
N VAL A 45 0.95 -2.52 3.73
CA VAL A 45 2.14 -2.02 4.44
C VAL A 45 3.28 -3.02 4.29
N THR A 46 4.29 -2.65 3.51
CA THR A 46 5.54 -3.41 3.42
C THR A 46 6.62 -2.72 4.26
N LYS A 47 7.39 -3.51 5.02
CA LYS A 47 8.50 -3.03 5.86
C LYS A 47 9.77 -3.77 5.50
N LEU A 48 10.79 -3.07 5.01
CA LEU A 48 12.09 -3.65 4.67
C LEU A 48 13.19 -3.00 5.53
N ALA A 49 13.89 -3.82 6.31
CA ALA A 49 14.92 -3.36 7.24
C ALA A 49 16.33 -3.54 6.66
N TYR A 50 17.16 -2.52 6.81
CA TYR A 50 18.56 -2.48 6.40
C TYR A 50 19.43 -2.24 7.64
N LEU A 51 20.21 -3.25 8.00
CA LEU A 51 21.10 -3.17 9.15
C LEU A 51 22.41 -2.46 8.77
N SER A 52 22.87 -1.55 9.62
CA SER A 52 24.22 -0.97 9.50
C SER A 52 25.30 -2.05 9.60
N PRO A 53 26.51 -1.85 9.02
CA PRO A 53 27.55 -2.87 9.01
C PRO A 53 27.96 -3.38 10.41
N ASN A 54 27.91 -2.52 11.43
CA ASN A 54 28.19 -2.89 12.83
C ASN A 54 26.97 -3.40 13.63
N GLY A 55 25.78 -3.43 13.03
CA GLY A 55 24.56 -3.91 13.67
C GLY A 55 23.95 -3.02 14.75
N LYS A 56 24.46 -1.81 14.98
CA LYS A 56 23.97 -0.92 16.05
C LYS A 56 22.77 -0.07 15.62
N TYR A 57 22.68 0.21 14.32
CA TYR A 57 21.64 1.04 13.73
C TYR A 57 20.92 0.30 12.63
N SER A 58 19.63 0.61 12.49
CA SER A 58 18.77 0.08 11.45
C SER A 58 18.11 1.24 10.72
N ALA A 59 17.99 1.09 9.40
CA ALA A 59 17.08 1.86 8.59
C ALA A 59 15.90 0.95 8.23
N VAL A 60 14.67 1.43 8.31
CA VAL A 60 13.50 0.70 7.82
C VAL A 60 12.81 1.53 6.76
N HIS A 61 12.63 0.93 5.59
CA HIS A 61 11.84 1.45 4.50
C HIS A 61 10.42 0.89 4.65
N VAL A 62 9.46 1.79 4.77
CA VAL A 62 8.04 1.49 4.91
C VAL A 62 7.32 2.02 3.69
N THR A 63 6.75 1.11 2.92
CA THR A 63 5.86 1.43 1.80
C THR A 63 4.43 1.22 2.27
N ARG A 64 3.57 2.20 2.03
CA ARG A 64 2.12 2.11 2.25
C ARG A 64 1.41 2.41 0.95
N ALA A 65 0.58 1.49 0.48
CA ALA A 65 -0.26 1.68 -0.70
C ALA A 65 -1.71 1.32 -0.38
N GLY A 66 -2.66 2.06 -0.93
CA GLY A 66 -4.08 1.85 -0.63
C GLY A 66 -5.01 2.78 -1.40
N GLY A 67 -6.24 2.92 -0.93
CA GLY A 67 -7.22 3.89 -1.44
C GLY A 67 -8.05 3.45 -2.66
N GLY A 68 -7.88 2.20 -3.11
CA GLY A 68 -8.71 1.58 -4.15
C GLY A 68 -8.68 2.32 -5.50
N ALA A 69 -9.70 2.06 -6.33
CA ALA A 69 -9.72 2.56 -7.72
C ALA A 69 -9.96 4.08 -7.84
N ILE A 70 -10.54 4.73 -6.82
CA ILE A 70 -11.05 6.10 -6.91
C ILE A 70 -10.06 7.11 -6.30
N ALA A 71 -9.30 6.70 -5.27
CA ALA A 71 -8.34 7.57 -4.61
C ALA A 71 -7.07 6.81 -4.25
N PRO A 72 -6.35 6.23 -5.24
CA PRO A 72 -5.15 5.47 -4.97
C PRO A 72 -4.09 6.38 -4.34
N PHE A 73 -3.42 5.87 -3.31
CA PHE A 73 -2.25 6.51 -2.73
C PHE A 73 -1.12 5.51 -2.58
N CYS A 74 0.10 6.02 -2.63
CA CYS A 74 1.28 5.25 -2.31
C CYS A 74 2.32 6.20 -1.72
N SER A 75 2.87 5.83 -0.56
CA SER A 75 3.91 6.59 0.13
C SER A 75 5.06 5.70 0.55
N ASP A 76 6.28 6.19 0.36
CA ASP A 76 7.50 5.60 0.87
C ASP A 76 8.09 6.47 1.97
N THR A 77 8.43 5.86 3.09
CA THR A 77 9.03 6.52 4.25
C THR A 77 10.22 5.72 4.75
N VAL A 78 11.32 6.39 5.05
CA VAL A 78 12.49 5.75 5.68
C VAL A 78 12.67 6.30 7.09
N PHE A 79 12.79 5.39 8.05
CA PHE A 79 13.10 5.70 9.44
C PHE A 79 14.48 5.16 9.81
N VAL A 80 15.24 5.89 10.62
CA VAL A 80 16.56 5.49 11.10
C VAL A 80 16.61 5.54 12.61
N PHE A 81 17.05 4.45 13.23
CA PHE A 81 16.92 4.25 14.67
C PHE A 81 17.99 3.28 15.20
N ASN A 82 18.09 3.17 16.53
CA ASN A 82 18.98 2.20 17.15
C ASN A 82 18.36 0.80 17.06
N SER A 83 19.12 -0.21 16.63
CA SER A 83 18.61 -1.57 16.38
C SER A 83 18.03 -2.29 17.61
N ARG A 84 18.15 -1.71 18.82
CA ARG A 84 17.48 -2.20 20.04
C ARG A 84 16.01 -1.82 20.12
N GLN A 85 15.56 -0.83 19.36
CA GLN A 85 14.15 -0.40 19.31
C GLN A 85 13.39 -1.27 18.31
N THR A 86 12.07 -1.42 18.52
CA THR A 86 11.23 -2.16 17.58
C THR A 86 10.79 -1.25 16.43
N ILE A 87 10.52 -1.85 15.26
CA ILE A 87 10.06 -1.11 14.08
C ILE A 87 8.71 -0.43 14.35
N ASP A 88 7.80 -1.08 15.08
CA ASP A 88 6.47 -0.54 15.33
C ASP A 88 6.49 0.68 16.26
N GLU A 89 7.34 0.66 17.29
CA GLU A 89 7.58 1.85 18.13
C GLU A 89 8.13 3.02 17.30
N VAL A 90 9.08 2.73 16.41
CA VAL A 90 9.75 3.76 15.60
C VAL A 90 8.80 4.39 14.58
N ILE A 91 7.97 3.59 13.91
CA ILE A 91 7.02 4.07 12.90
C ILE A 91 5.95 4.98 13.51
N ALA A 92 5.61 4.81 14.79
CA ALA A 92 4.68 5.69 15.50
C ALA A 92 5.24 7.10 15.76
N HIS A 93 6.54 7.31 15.54
CA HIS A 93 7.28 8.48 16.01
C HIS A 93 8.01 9.19 14.84
N SER A 94 7.52 10.37 14.47
CA SER A 94 8.02 11.14 13.32
C SER A 94 9.45 11.65 13.47
N GLU A 95 10.02 11.64 14.68
CA GLU A 95 11.40 12.04 14.93
C GLU A 95 12.42 11.08 14.30
N TYR A 96 12.06 9.82 14.06
CA TYR A 96 12.96 8.86 13.40
C TYR A 96 12.88 8.92 11.87
N GLN A 97 11.89 9.62 11.32
CA GLN A 97 11.70 9.75 9.88
C GLN A 97 12.80 10.65 9.28
N VAL A 98 13.51 10.10 8.30
CA VAL A 98 14.56 10.81 7.55
C VAL A 98 14.21 11.07 6.09
N TYR A 99 13.29 10.28 5.53
CA TYR A 99 12.79 10.44 4.17
C TYR A 99 11.28 10.18 4.14
N SER A 100 10.53 10.95 3.36
CA SER A 100 9.16 10.59 2.95
C SER A 100 8.80 11.23 1.62
N ALA A 101 8.19 10.44 0.74
CA ALA A 101 7.67 10.88 -0.55
C ALA A 101 6.52 9.98 -1.01
N GLU A 102 5.85 10.35 -2.10
CA GLU A 102 5.03 9.40 -2.85
C GLU A 102 5.91 8.32 -3.49
N CYS A 103 5.34 7.12 -3.69
CA CYS A 103 6.07 6.05 -4.36
C CYS A 103 6.46 6.42 -5.79
N ASP A 104 7.63 5.98 -6.19
CA ASP A 104 8.20 6.22 -7.51
C ASP A 104 9.10 5.05 -7.95
N VAL A 105 9.55 5.09 -9.19
CA VAL A 105 10.48 4.09 -9.75
C VAL A 105 11.64 4.79 -10.45
N PHE A 106 12.80 4.16 -10.42
CA PHE A 106 13.95 4.61 -11.20
C PHE A 106 13.75 4.33 -12.70
N PHE A 107 14.63 4.87 -13.54
CA PHE A 107 14.56 4.72 -15.00
C PHE A 107 14.70 3.25 -15.47
N ASP A 108 15.40 2.42 -14.70
CA ASP A 108 15.53 0.98 -14.91
C ASP A 108 14.35 0.16 -14.36
N HIS A 109 13.30 0.84 -13.89
CA HIS A 109 12.10 0.28 -13.25
C HIS A 109 12.33 -0.35 -11.88
N GLU A 110 13.49 -0.15 -11.25
CA GLU A 110 13.69 -0.55 -9.86
C GLU A 110 12.88 0.34 -8.90
N PRO A 111 12.42 -0.20 -7.75
CA PRO A 111 11.70 0.58 -6.75
C PRO A 111 12.54 1.72 -6.17
N SER A 112 11.95 2.91 -6.04
CA SER A 112 12.53 4.06 -5.34
C SER A 112 11.80 4.28 -3.99
N PRO A 113 12.51 4.61 -2.90
CA PRO A 113 13.94 4.89 -2.81
C PRO A 113 14.80 3.63 -2.65
N ALA A 114 16.06 3.70 -3.09
CA ALA A 114 17.08 2.73 -2.73
C ALA A 114 17.81 3.18 -1.46
N VAL A 115 17.90 2.27 -0.48
CA VAL A 115 18.48 2.54 0.84
C VAL A 115 19.74 1.69 1.03
N LYS A 116 20.87 2.34 1.34
CA LYS A 116 22.15 1.65 1.50
C LYS A 116 23.01 2.29 2.57
N TRP A 117 23.61 1.47 3.43
CA TRP A 117 24.66 1.91 4.33
C TRP A 117 26.01 2.00 3.61
N ASN A 118 26.63 3.18 3.61
CA ASN A 118 27.99 3.39 3.12
C ASN A 118 29.04 3.11 4.20
N SER A 119 28.68 3.30 5.47
CA SER A 119 29.49 2.97 6.64
C SER A 119 28.60 2.71 7.85
N ASP A 120 29.21 2.48 9.01
CA ASP A 120 28.54 2.35 10.30
C ASP A 120 27.60 3.52 10.67
N ASN A 121 27.87 4.71 10.16
CA ASN A 121 27.20 5.97 10.55
C ASN A 121 26.79 6.84 9.35
N ASP A 122 26.90 6.31 8.13
CA ASP A 122 26.58 7.03 6.88
C ASP A 122 25.58 6.19 6.07
N LEU A 123 24.38 6.73 5.89
CA LEU A 123 23.29 6.12 5.12
C LEU A 123 23.05 6.94 3.84
N GLN A 124 23.11 6.26 2.70
CA GLN A 124 22.69 6.81 1.41
C GLN A 124 21.23 6.45 1.14
N ILE A 125 20.45 7.44 0.74
CA ILE A 125 19.10 7.29 0.21
C ILE A 125 19.08 7.90 -1.19
N ASP A 126 19.00 7.02 -2.18
CA ASP A 126 18.83 7.39 -3.58
C ASP A 126 17.34 7.36 -3.90
N PHE A 127 16.81 8.39 -4.56
CA PHE A 127 15.40 8.44 -4.92
C PHE A 127 15.18 8.98 -6.32
N ALA A 128 14.14 8.49 -6.97
CA ALA A 128 13.71 8.98 -8.25
C ALA A 128 12.92 10.28 -8.07
N ILE A 129 13.17 11.22 -8.98
CA ILE A 129 12.31 12.40 -9.26
C ILE A 129 11.62 12.21 -10.62
N GLY A 130 11.46 10.94 -11.00
CA GLY A 130 11.16 10.47 -12.34
C GLY A 130 9.69 10.16 -12.54
N ALA A 131 8.84 11.18 -12.53
CA ALA A 131 7.54 11.05 -13.18
C ALA A 131 7.24 12.27 -14.05
N THR A 132 6.81 12.02 -15.28
CA THR A 132 6.22 12.92 -16.27
C THR A 132 4.92 13.60 -15.79
N ARG A 133 4.82 13.93 -14.50
CA ARG A 133 3.66 14.53 -13.87
C ARG A 133 3.80 16.04 -13.87
N ILE A 134 2.68 16.69 -14.16
CA ILE A 134 2.55 18.15 -14.29
C ILE A 134 2.64 18.84 -12.89
N VAL A 135 2.59 18.06 -11.81
CA VAL A 135 2.50 18.55 -10.43
C VAL A 135 3.77 18.21 -9.65
N SER A 136 4.31 19.20 -8.94
CA SER A 136 5.43 19.05 -7.99
C SER A 136 5.06 18.05 -6.89
N ARG A 137 5.97 17.13 -6.56
CA ARG A 137 5.85 16.23 -5.40
C ARG A 137 6.59 16.82 -4.21
N ASP A 138 5.98 16.74 -3.04
CA ASP A 138 6.65 17.09 -1.78
C ASP A 138 7.51 15.91 -1.33
N VAL A 139 8.82 16.15 -1.24
CA VAL A 139 9.78 15.22 -0.67
C VAL A 139 10.28 15.79 0.64
N LYS A 140 10.12 15.05 1.73
CA LYS A 140 10.58 15.43 3.07
C LYS A 140 11.91 14.75 3.36
N LEU A 141 12.96 15.55 3.55
CA LEU A 141 14.32 15.06 3.78
C LEU A 141 14.84 15.57 5.14
N ARG A 142 15.51 14.70 5.89
CA ARG A 142 16.25 15.06 7.10
C ARG A 142 17.66 14.49 7.02
N ALA A 143 18.66 15.38 7.05
CA ALA A 143 20.07 15.03 6.89
C ALA A 143 20.70 14.28 8.08
N SER A 144 19.96 14.12 9.18
CA SER A 144 20.41 13.41 10.38
C SER A 144 19.28 12.63 11.04
N ASP A 145 19.62 11.53 11.70
CA ASP A 145 18.67 10.77 12.52
C ASP A 145 18.28 11.49 13.82
N ALA A 146 17.32 10.92 14.56
CA ALA A 146 16.87 11.44 15.85
C ALA A 146 18.00 11.62 16.88
N SER A 147 19.04 10.77 16.85
CA SER A 147 20.18 10.85 17.78
C SER A 147 21.28 11.80 17.32
N GLY A 148 21.24 12.27 16.08
CA GLY A 148 22.29 13.09 15.46
C GLY A 148 23.62 12.34 15.19
N LYS A 149 23.63 11.01 15.32
CA LYS A 149 24.84 10.18 15.15
C LYS A 149 24.98 9.59 13.76
N ILE A 150 23.90 9.57 12.99
CA ILE A 150 23.86 9.05 11.63
C ILE A 150 23.68 10.20 10.67
N GLN A 151 24.60 10.30 9.71
CA GLN A 151 24.46 11.21 8.59
C GLN A 151 23.65 10.56 7.48
N ILE A 152 22.67 11.29 6.96
CA ILE A 152 21.82 10.85 5.86
C ILE A 152 22.19 11.65 4.63
N ARG A 153 22.66 10.95 3.60
CA ARG A 153 22.97 11.51 2.29
C ARG A 153 21.86 11.19 1.33
N PHE A 154 21.54 12.16 0.49
CA PHE A 154 20.47 12.05 -0.49
C PHE A 154 21.02 12.27 -1.88
N SER A 155 20.55 11.48 -2.85
CA SER A 155 20.78 11.75 -4.27
C SER A 155 19.50 11.53 -5.04
N ALA A 156 19.16 12.50 -5.88
CA ALA A 156 17.95 12.49 -6.69
C ALA A 156 18.31 12.14 -8.14
N TYR A 157 17.59 11.19 -8.73
CA TYR A 157 17.81 10.71 -10.10
C TYR A 157 16.56 10.94 -10.93
N ARG A 158 16.76 11.39 -12.17
CA ARG A 158 15.66 11.65 -13.10
C ARG A 158 15.36 10.45 -13.97
#